data_AF-A0A950R2W9-F1
#
_entry.id   AF-A0A950R2W9-F1
#
_cell.length_a   1.000
_cell.length_b   1.000
_cell.length_c   1.000
_cell.angle_alpha   90.00
_cell.angle_beta   90.00
_cell.angle_gamma   90.00
#
_symmetry.space_group_name_H-M   'P 1'
#
loop_
_entity.id
_entity.type
_entity.pdbx_description
1 polymer ?
#
loop_
_entity_poly.entity_id
_entity_poly.type
_entity_poly.pdbx_seq_one_letter_code
_entity_poly.pdbx_strand_id
1 'polypeptide(L)'
;AALAKGLVPIALAIPFAWFLRRFWRAWGWGGAALAIVALPWYIAAYLKNGYPFLEMLFIRHHFERLYSPTLQHVQPWYYYVPVLLAGLFPWTPSMAVLFKGRIAWDQRRRFLATIFCFGFLLFSLTLNKLPGYLLPLFPSAFALIASECHAHFEDTVAPQRSRMWLLACAVLIACIPLIGSVLPESLALGKLSISNMRSIDKAALVYAAAPLAVIVLARRSWAAPLLVLCVVASGIYLKAACYPVLDRSDSARGLWREIEGISAELCDAGTNRDWIYGLNFYRGSAIPECRSSAAHFEIRSSGRGQPEVTGLQRSTGTSPAP
;
A
#
# COMPACT_ATOMS: atom_id res chain seq x y z
N ALA A 1 -10.74 14.46 0.39
CA ALA A 1 -11.02 13.08 -0.08
C ALA A 1 -11.93 13.06 -1.30
N ALA A 2 -13.11 13.70 -1.28
CA ALA A 2 -14.06 13.69 -2.40
C ALA A 2 -13.50 14.26 -3.72
N LEU A 3 -12.59 15.24 -3.68
CA LEU A 3 -11.89 15.75 -4.87
C LEU A 3 -11.04 14.68 -5.58
N ALA A 4 -10.33 13.84 -4.81
CA ALA A 4 -9.38 12.88 -5.36
C ALA A 4 -9.96 11.47 -5.59
N LYS A 5 -11.07 11.14 -4.92
CA LYS A 5 -11.65 9.78 -4.87
C LYS A 5 -13.15 9.74 -5.17
N GLY A 6 -13.72 10.85 -5.63
CA GLY A 6 -15.13 10.95 -6.04
C GLY A 6 -16.12 10.48 -4.98
N LEU A 7 -16.90 9.45 -5.32
CA LEU A 7 -18.02 8.96 -4.51
C LEU A 7 -17.61 8.06 -3.35
N VAL A 8 -16.41 7.48 -3.36
CA VAL A 8 -15.99 6.49 -2.35
C VAL A 8 -16.04 7.05 -0.91
N PRO A 9 -15.53 8.26 -0.61
CA PRO A 9 -15.63 8.85 0.72
C PRO A 9 -17.06 9.14 1.16
N ILE A 10 -17.96 9.42 0.20
CA ILE A 10 -19.39 9.65 0.45
C ILE A 10 -20.05 8.33 0.84
N ALA A 11 -19.76 7.25 0.12
CA ALA A 11 -20.23 5.92 0.47
C ALA A 11 -19.74 5.50 1.86
N LEU A 12 -18.45 5.70 2.17
CA LEU A 12 -17.91 5.41 3.51
C LEU A 12 -18.51 6.28 4.63
N ALA A 13 -19.11 7.43 4.29
CA ALA A 13 -19.81 8.28 5.25
C ALA A 13 -21.23 7.78 5.59
N ILE A 14 -21.76 6.77 4.91
CA ILE A 14 -23.11 6.23 5.17
C ILE A 14 -23.35 5.86 6.64
N PRO A 15 -22.43 5.20 7.38
CA PRO A 15 -22.65 4.93 8.80
C PRO A 15 -22.79 6.20 9.66
N PHE A 16 -22.19 7.33 9.26
CA PHE A 16 -22.38 8.60 9.96
C PHE A 16 -23.85 9.01 9.91
N ALA A 17 -24.58 8.62 8.86
CA ALA A 17 -25.98 8.94 8.71
C ALA A 17 -26.82 8.45 9.89
N TRP A 18 -26.56 7.21 10.29
CA TRP A 18 -27.22 6.57 11.41
C TRP A 18 -26.77 7.14 12.76
N PHE A 19 -25.45 7.21 12.99
CA PHE A 19 -24.90 7.56 14.29
C PHE A 19 -24.95 9.07 14.59
N LEU A 20 -24.93 9.93 13.57
CA LEU A 20 -25.04 11.39 13.69
C LEU A 20 -26.42 11.90 13.25
N ARG A 21 -27.45 11.06 13.19
CA ARG A 21 -28.83 11.45 12.81
C ARG A 21 -29.41 12.58 13.65
N ARG A 22 -29.01 12.68 14.93
CA ARG A 22 -29.43 13.77 15.83
C ARG A 22 -28.90 15.14 15.39
N PHE A 23 -27.81 15.16 14.63
CA PHE A 23 -27.15 16.36 14.11
C PHE A 23 -27.54 16.64 12.64
N TRP A 24 -28.70 16.16 12.16
CA TRP A 24 -29.12 16.32 10.76
C TRP A 24 -29.08 17.77 10.25
N ARG A 25 -29.37 18.76 11.12
CA ARG A 25 -29.26 20.19 10.79
C ARG A 25 -27.83 20.60 10.41
N ALA A 26 -26.81 19.96 10.99
CA ALA A 26 -25.40 20.21 10.67
C ALA A 26 -24.98 19.60 9.32
N TRP A 27 -25.75 18.68 8.76
CA TRP A 27 -25.41 18.05 7.49
C TRP A 27 -25.56 19.01 6.31
N GLY A 28 -26.49 19.96 6.39
CA GLY A 28 -26.61 21.03 5.39
C GLY A 28 -25.31 21.84 5.30
N TRP A 29 -24.74 22.22 6.45
CA TRP A 29 -23.45 22.90 6.52
C TRP A 29 -22.29 22.02 6.04
N GLY A 30 -22.27 20.74 6.42
CA GLY A 30 -21.26 19.79 5.94
C GLY A 30 -21.32 19.57 4.43
N GLY A 31 -22.52 19.44 3.87
CA GLY A 31 -22.76 19.32 2.43
C GLY A 31 -22.40 20.60 1.67
N ALA A 32 -22.74 21.77 2.22
CA ALA A 32 -22.36 23.06 1.64
C ALA A 32 -20.84 23.24 1.63
N ALA A 33 -20.17 22.93 2.75
CA ALA A 33 -18.71 22.97 2.82
C ALA A 33 -18.05 22.00 1.82
N LEU A 34 -18.58 20.77 1.70
CA LEU A 34 -18.12 19.81 0.70
C LEU A 34 -18.30 20.34 -0.72
N ALA A 35 -19.45 20.93 -1.02
CA ALA A 35 -19.78 21.47 -2.33
C ALA A 35 -18.88 22.65 -2.70
N ILE A 36 -18.70 23.61 -1.78
CA ILE A 36 -17.83 24.79 -1.98
C ILE A 36 -16.40 24.36 -2.27
N VAL A 37 -15.90 23.31 -1.62
CA VAL A 37 -14.53 22.83 -1.82
C VAL A 37 -14.40 21.97 -3.07
N ALA A 38 -15.37 21.09 -3.36
CA ALA A 38 -15.24 20.09 -4.40
C ALA A 38 -15.76 20.55 -5.78
N LEU A 39 -16.92 21.22 -5.82
CA LEU A 39 -17.58 21.58 -7.07
C LEU A 39 -16.75 22.48 -7.99
N PRO A 40 -16.00 23.50 -7.52
CA PRO A 40 -15.25 24.37 -8.43
C PRO A 40 -14.30 23.60 -9.33
N TRP A 41 -13.61 22.58 -8.79
CA TRP A 41 -12.71 21.74 -9.57
C TRP A 41 -13.46 20.85 -10.55
N TYR A 42 -14.57 20.23 -10.13
CA TYR A 42 -15.39 19.40 -11.02
C TYR A 42 -15.99 20.20 -12.18
N ILE A 43 -16.46 21.41 -11.90
CA ILE A 43 -16.98 22.34 -12.91
C ILE A 43 -15.86 22.71 -13.88
N ALA A 44 -14.68 23.12 -13.39
CA ALA A 44 -13.55 23.47 -14.25
C ALA A 44 -13.09 22.30 -15.12
N ALA A 45 -13.02 21.08 -14.56
CA ALA A 45 -12.65 19.88 -15.29
C ALA A 45 -13.68 19.53 -16.38
N TYR A 46 -14.97 19.68 -16.08
CA TYR A 46 -16.04 19.49 -17.05
C TYR A 46 -16.02 20.55 -18.16
N LEU A 47 -15.86 21.83 -17.82
CA LEU A 47 -15.80 22.91 -18.81
C LEU A 47 -14.63 22.73 -19.79
N LYS A 48 -13.52 22.14 -19.34
CA LYS A 48 -12.35 21.88 -20.19
C LYS A 48 -12.46 20.62 -21.06
N ASN A 49 -13.09 19.55 -20.55
CA ASN A 49 -13.04 18.22 -21.18
C ASN A 49 -14.41 17.68 -21.64
N GLY A 50 -15.50 18.34 -21.27
CA GLY A 50 -16.87 17.94 -21.60
C GLY A 50 -17.34 16.64 -20.94
N TYR A 51 -18.34 16.01 -21.55
CA TYR A 51 -18.93 14.74 -21.10
C TYR A 51 -17.92 13.59 -20.93
N PRO A 52 -16.88 13.41 -21.78
CA PRO A 52 -15.89 12.34 -21.61
C PRO A 52 -15.24 12.29 -20.22
N PHE A 53 -15.08 13.45 -19.56
CA PHE A 53 -14.61 13.50 -18.18
C PHE A 53 -15.58 12.82 -17.19
N LEU A 54 -16.88 13.09 -17.31
CA LEU A 54 -17.89 12.49 -16.42
C LEU A 54 -18.03 10.98 -16.67
N GLU A 55 -18.01 10.56 -17.94
CA GLU A 55 -18.05 9.15 -18.30
C GLU A 55 -16.84 8.40 -17.71
N MET A 56 -15.63 8.92 -17.94
CA MET A 56 -14.41 8.28 -17.45
C MET A 56 -14.35 8.27 -15.91
N LEU A 57 -14.67 9.38 -15.27
CA LEU A 57 -14.60 9.48 -13.82
C LEU A 57 -15.70 8.67 -13.12
N PHE A 58 -16.97 8.94 -13.40
CA PHE A 58 -18.08 8.34 -12.66
C PHE A 58 -18.43 6.96 -13.21
N ILE A 59 -18.63 6.81 -14.52
CA ILE A 59 -19.06 5.54 -15.09
C ILE A 59 -17.93 4.52 -15.02
N ARG A 60 -16.79 4.79 -15.66
CA ARG A 60 -15.70 3.80 -15.74
C ARG A 60 -14.98 3.61 -14.41
N HIS A 61 -14.62 4.68 -13.71
CA HIS A 61 -13.81 4.56 -12.50
C HIS A 61 -14.58 4.36 -11.20
N HIS A 62 -15.91 4.56 -11.16
CA HIS A 62 -16.71 4.19 -9.98
C HIS A 62 -17.64 3.01 -10.26
N PHE A 63 -18.51 3.10 -11.25
CA PHE A 63 -19.53 2.07 -11.47
C PHE A 63 -18.98 0.81 -12.13
N GLU A 64 -18.26 0.92 -13.24
CA GLU A 64 -17.67 -0.26 -13.92
C GLU A 64 -16.65 -0.98 -13.03
N ARG A 65 -15.95 -0.28 -12.12
CA ARG A 65 -15.07 -0.94 -11.14
C ARG A 65 -15.81 -1.93 -10.24
N LEU A 66 -17.11 -1.75 -10.02
CA LEU A 66 -17.92 -2.64 -9.19
C LEU A 66 -18.20 -3.97 -9.88
N TYR A 67 -18.45 -4.00 -11.19
CA TYR A 67 -19.01 -5.16 -11.90
C TYR A 67 -18.31 -5.56 -13.20
N SER A 68 -17.45 -4.73 -13.77
CA SER A 68 -16.78 -5.05 -15.04
C SER A 68 -15.40 -5.68 -14.80
N PRO A 69 -15.09 -6.81 -15.48
CA PRO A 69 -13.76 -7.40 -15.47
C PRO A 69 -12.79 -6.70 -16.43
N THR A 70 -13.26 -5.74 -17.24
CA THR A 70 -12.43 -5.04 -18.24
C THR A 70 -11.36 -4.14 -17.63
N LEU A 71 -11.48 -3.84 -16.33
CA LEU A 71 -10.51 -3.04 -15.59
C LEU A 71 -9.47 -3.96 -14.92
N GLN A 72 -8.26 -3.44 -14.75
CA GLN A 72 -7.18 -4.16 -14.08
C GLN A 72 -7.52 -4.41 -12.59
N HIS A 73 -6.99 -5.50 -12.04
CA HIS A 73 -7.08 -5.90 -10.62
C HIS A 73 -8.39 -6.58 -10.18
N VAL A 74 -8.97 -7.43 -11.02
CA VAL A 74 -10.00 -8.39 -10.57
C VAL A 74 -9.40 -9.33 -9.52
N GLN A 75 -10.07 -9.44 -8.37
CA GLN A 75 -9.59 -10.21 -7.21
C GLN A 75 -10.76 -10.94 -6.52
N PRO A 76 -10.49 -12.08 -5.85
CA PRO A 76 -11.55 -12.86 -5.20
C PRO A 76 -12.23 -12.10 -4.06
N TRP A 77 -13.41 -12.55 -3.63
CA TRP A 77 -14.18 -11.90 -2.56
C TRP A 77 -13.44 -11.86 -1.22
N TYR A 78 -12.62 -12.88 -0.92
CA TYR A 78 -11.82 -12.96 0.30
C TYR A 78 -10.51 -12.16 0.25
N TYR A 79 -10.22 -11.45 -0.84
CA TYR A 79 -8.96 -10.72 -1.06
C TYR A 79 -8.56 -9.81 0.10
N TYR A 80 -9.52 -9.13 0.73
CA TYR A 80 -9.23 -8.19 1.82
C TYR A 80 -8.91 -8.87 3.15
N VAL A 81 -9.15 -10.17 3.32
CA VAL A 81 -8.76 -10.91 4.52
C VAL A 81 -7.24 -10.93 4.69
N PRO A 82 -6.43 -11.48 3.75
CA PRO A 82 -4.98 -11.45 3.88
C PRO A 82 -4.42 -10.02 3.84
N VAL A 83 -5.02 -9.09 3.08
CA VAL A 83 -4.60 -7.68 3.06
C VAL A 83 -4.78 -7.02 4.43
N LEU A 84 -5.89 -7.29 5.13
CA LEU A 84 -6.12 -6.81 6.48
C LEU A 84 -5.08 -7.38 7.45
N LEU A 85 -4.81 -8.70 7.39
CA LEU A 85 -3.81 -9.34 8.24
C LEU A 85 -2.42 -8.75 8.01
N ALA A 86 -2.06 -8.48 6.76
CA ALA A 86 -0.80 -7.83 6.38
C ALA A 86 -0.75 -6.35 6.80
N GLY A 87 -1.85 -5.61 6.69
CA GLY A 87 -1.90 -4.21 7.11
C GLY A 87 -1.95 -4.02 8.64
N LEU A 88 -2.43 -5.03 9.38
CA LEU A 88 -2.36 -5.07 10.84
C LEU A 88 -1.01 -5.56 11.35
N PHE A 89 -0.16 -6.16 10.51
CA PHE A 89 1.16 -6.63 10.90
C PHE A 89 1.98 -5.47 11.49
N PRO A 90 2.68 -5.67 12.63
CA PRO A 90 2.87 -6.92 13.38
C PRO A 90 1.84 -7.16 14.50
N TRP A 91 0.79 -6.35 14.58
CA TRP A 91 -0.25 -6.39 15.62
C TRP A 91 -1.42 -7.32 15.29
N THR A 92 -1.34 -8.09 14.21
CA THR A 92 -2.36 -9.04 13.77
C THR A 92 -2.86 -9.98 14.89
N PRO A 93 -2.01 -10.54 15.78
CA PRO A 93 -2.45 -11.39 16.88
C PRO A 93 -3.37 -10.66 17.87
N SER A 94 -3.16 -9.35 18.05
CA SER A 94 -3.99 -8.53 18.92
C SER A 94 -5.44 -8.45 18.45
N MET A 95 -5.75 -8.71 17.18
CA MET A 95 -7.14 -8.74 16.71
C MET A 95 -7.98 -9.81 17.42
N ALA A 96 -7.34 -10.89 17.93
CA ALA A 96 -8.01 -11.95 18.67
C ALA A 96 -8.67 -11.46 19.96
N VAL A 97 -8.23 -10.32 20.53
CA VAL A 97 -8.82 -9.75 21.75
C VAL A 97 -10.24 -9.23 21.50
N LEU A 98 -10.56 -8.79 20.28
CA LEU A 98 -11.88 -8.29 19.91
C LEU A 98 -12.97 -9.37 20.06
N PHE A 99 -12.61 -10.64 19.86
CA PHE A 99 -13.53 -11.78 20.02
C PHE A 99 -13.68 -12.26 21.47
N LYS A 100 -12.82 -11.78 22.38
CA LYS A 100 -12.86 -12.12 23.82
C LYS A 100 -13.45 -10.99 24.65
N GLY A 101 -14.22 -10.11 23.99
CA GLY A 101 -14.62 -8.78 24.43
C GLY A 101 -14.93 -8.69 25.92
N ARG A 102 -14.22 -7.80 26.60
CA ARG A 102 -14.38 -7.56 28.04
C ARG A 102 -15.12 -6.28 28.37
N ILE A 103 -15.22 -5.39 27.40
CA ILE A 103 -15.80 -4.08 27.60
C ILE A 103 -17.14 -4.00 26.86
N ALA A 104 -18.11 -3.35 27.50
CA ALA A 104 -19.42 -3.18 26.91
C ALA A 104 -19.37 -2.36 25.60
N TRP A 105 -20.24 -2.72 24.66
CA TRP A 105 -20.41 -2.01 23.40
C TRP A 105 -21.13 -0.68 23.60
N ASP A 106 -20.38 0.39 23.86
CA ASP A 106 -20.89 1.76 23.85
C ASP A 106 -21.15 2.28 22.42
N GLN A 107 -21.73 3.49 22.31
CA GLN A 107 -22.04 4.10 21.02
C GLN A 107 -20.79 4.37 20.17
N ARG A 108 -19.64 4.69 20.77
CA ARG A 108 -18.39 5.00 20.07
C ARG A 108 -17.81 3.75 19.40
N ARG A 109 -17.80 2.63 20.11
CA ARG A 109 -17.34 1.33 19.60
C ARG A 109 -18.24 0.82 18.50
N ARG A 110 -19.57 0.90 18.70
CA ARG A 110 -20.55 0.55 17.66
C ARG A 110 -20.33 1.39 16.41
N PHE A 111 -20.06 2.69 16.56
CA PHE A 111 -19.73 3.55 15.44
C PHE A 111 -18.45 3.10 14.71
N LEU A 112 -17.34 2.91 15.43
CA LEU A 112 -16.07 2.46 14.85
C LEU A 112 -16.18 1.10 14.16
N ALA A 113 -16.87 0.15 14.80
CA ALA A 113 -17.10 -1.18 14.23
C ALA A 113 -18.00 -1.12 13.01
N THR A 114 -19.04 -0.27 13.03
CA THR A 114 -19.91 -0.11 11.85
C THR A 114 -19.12 0.51 10.70
N ILE A 115 -18.28 1.52 10.94
CA ILE A 115 -17.41 2.11 9.91
C ILE A 115 -16.48 1.04 9.31
N PHE A 116 -15.82 0.27 10.17
CA PHE A 116 -14.92 -0.80 9.73
C PHE A 116 -15.67 -1.86 8.93
N CYS A 117 -16.71 -2.47 9.50
CA CYS A 117 -17.45 -3.56 8.88
C CYS A 117 -18.15 -3.12 7.59
N PHE A 118 -18.79 -1.94 7.60
CA PHE A 118 -19.43 -1.40 6.41
C PHE A 118 -18.41 -1.18 5.29
N GLY A 119 -17.29 -0.49 5.58
CA GLY A 119 -16.25 -0.24 4.57
C GLY A 119 -15.60 -1.53 4.07
N PHE A 120 -15.31 -2.46 4.98
CA PHE A 120 -14.69 -3.74 4.64
C PHE A 120 -15.59 -4.58 3.73
N LEU A 121 -16.89 -4.65 4.05
CA LEU A 121 -17.89 -5.33 3.21
C LEU A 121 -18.06 -4.62 1.87
N LEU A 122 -18.21 -3.30 1.88
CA LEU A 122 -18.36 -2.50 0.67
C LEU A 122 -17.22 -2.76 -0.31
N PHE A 123 -15.97 -2.74 0.16
CA PHE A 123 -14.80 -3.02 -0.69
C PHE A 123 -14.68 -4.50 -1.06
N SER A 124 -15.04 -5.43 -0.18
CA SER A 124 -14.98 -6.87 -0.49
C SER A 124 -15.96 -7.28 -1.59
N LEU A 125 -17.08 -6.56 -1.70
CA LEU A 125 -18.10 -6.78 -2.74
C LEU A 125 -17.72 -6.19 -4.11
N THR A 126 -16.70 -5.34 -4.23
CA THR A 126 -16.28 -4.79 -5.53
C THR A 126 -15.44 -5.81 -6.31
N LEU A 127 -15.63 -5.93 -7.63
CA LEU A 127 -14.81 -6.85 -8.42
C LEU A 127 -13.33 -6.42 -8.49
N ASN A 128 -13.08 -5.14 -8.77
CA ASN A 128 -11.73 -4.61 -8.87
C ASN A 128 -11.23 -4.15 -7.50
N LYS A 129 -10.12 -4.72 -7.02
CA LYS A 129 -9.61 -4.50 -5.66
C LYS A 129 -8.14 -4.12 -5.66
N LEU A 130 -7.83 -3.08 -4.87
CA LEU A 130 -6.45 -2.64 -4.59
C LEU A 130 -6.18 -2.74 -3.08
N PRO A 131 -4.97 -3.14 -2.64
CA PRO A 131 -4.65 -3.27 -1.22
C PRO A 131 -4.92 -1.98 -0.43
N GLY A 132 -4.58 -0.83 -1.03
CA GLY A 132 -4.70 0.48 -0.40
C GLY A 132 -6.14 0.95 -0.12
N TYR A 133 -7.17 0.24 -0.58
CA TYR A 133 -8.57 0.60 -0.28
C TYR A 133 -8.93 0.41 1.19
N LEU A 134 -8.24 -0.48 1.93
CA LEU A 134 -8.46 -0.64 3.37
C LEU A 134 -7.86 0.48 4.21
N LEU A 135 -6.98 1.33 3.65
CA LEU A 135 -6.26 2.36 4.42
C LEU A 135 -7.17 3.25 5.31
N PRO A 136 -8.32 3.74 4.82
CA PRO A 136 -9.24 4.55 5.63
C PRO A 136 -9.88 3.81 6.82
N LEU A 137 -9.83 2.48 6.84
CA LEU A 137 -10.46 1.63 7.86
C LEU A 137 -9.49 1.25 8.99
N PHE A 138 -8.17 1.36 8.79
CA PHE A 138 -7.21 1.03 9.85
C PHE A 138 -7.37 1.88 11.12
N PRO A 139 -7.65 3.19 11.07
CA PRO A 139 -7.85 3.96 12.30
C PRO A 139 -8.96 3.40 13.19
N SER A 140 -10.09 2.97 12.63
CA SER A 140 -11.17 2.37 13.41
C SER A 140 -10.80 0.98 13.92
N ALA A 141 -10.11 0.16 13.11
CA ALA A 141 -9.61 -1.14 13.55
C ALA A 141 -8.63 -1.02 14.73
N PHE A 142 -7.61 -0.16 14.62
CA PHE A 142 -6.62 0.05 15.68
C PHE A 142 -7.24 0.66 16.94
N ALA A 143 -8.19 1.58 16.82
CA ALA A 143 -8.89 2.14 17.98
C ALA A 143 -9.68 1.08 18.75
N LEU A 144 -10.37 0.17 18.05
CA LEU A 144 -11.08 -0.96 18.66
C LEU A 144 -10.10 -1.92 19.34
N ILE A 145 -9.05 -2.34 18.64
CA ILE A 145 -8.02 -3.26 19.18
C ILE A 145 -7.37 -2.65 20.41
N ALA A 146 -6.94 -1.39 20.35
CA ALA A 146 -6.29 -0.69 21.45
C ALA A 146 -7.21 -0.61 22.68
N SER A 147 -8.51 -0.34 22.47
CA SER A 147 -9.47 -0.22 23.58
C SER A 147 -9.64 -1.53 24.35
N GLU A 148 -9.74 -2.67 23.65
CA GLU A 148 -9.83 -3.99 24.28
C GLU A 148 -8.49 -4.43 24.88
N CYS A 149 -7.38 -4.20 24.15
CA CYS A 149 -6.04 -4.46 24.66
C CYS A 149 -5.83 -3.77 26.02
N HIS A 150 -6.17 -2.49 26.13
CA HIS A 150 -6.00 -1.73 27.37
C HIS A 150 -6.71 -2.39 28.55
N ALA A 151 -8.00 -2.76 28.42
CA ALA A 151 -8.71 -3.45 29.51
C ALA A 151 -8.13 -4.85 29.82
N HIS A 152 -7.60 -5.55 28.81
CA HIS A 152 -6.91 -6.83 29.04
C HIS A 152 -5.53 -6.67 29.71
N PHE A 153 -4.87 -5.52 29.56
CA PHE A 153 -3.59 -5.23 30.22
C PHE A 153 -3.77 -4.81 31.67
N GLU A 154 -4.86 -4.11 31.98
CA GLU A 154 -5.21 -3.75 33.36
C GLU A 154 -5.80 -4.92 34.16
N ASP A 155 -6.24 -5.99 33.48
CA ASP A 155 -6.71 -7.19 34.16
C ASP A 155 -5.60 -7.87 34.98
N THR A 156 -5.81 -7.88 36.30
CA THR A 156 -4.95 -8.50 37.30
C THR A 156 -5.25 -9.99 37.47
N VAL A 157 -6.41 -10.47 37.00
CA VAL A 157 -6.88 -11.84 37.23
C VAL A 157 -6.22 -12.85 36.28
N ALA A 158 -5.90 -12.45 35.05
CA ALA A 158 -5.30 -13.35 34.04
C ALA A 158 -4.10 -12.71 33.29
N PRO A 159 -3.00 -12.36 33.99
CA PRO A 159 -1.86 -11.65 33.40
C PRO A 159 -1.18 -12.43 32.26
N GLN A 160 -1.16 -13.76 32.34
CA GLN A 160 -0.48 -14.63 31.38
C GLN A 160 -1.06 -14.54 29.96
N ARG A 161 -2.39 -14.37 29.83
CA ARG A 161 -3.04 -14.25 28.51
C ARG A 161 -2.60 -12.99 27.76
N SER A 162 -2.48 -11.86 28.47
CA SER A 162 -2.00 -10.61 27.85
C SER A 162 -0.55 -10.72 27.37
N ARG A 163 0.29 -11.44 28.12
CA ARG A 163 1.70 -11.67 27.77
C ARG A 163 1.85 -12.57 26.55
N MET A 164 0.97 -13.57 26.37
CA MET A 164 0.96 -14.42 25.19
C MET A 164 0.64 -13.64 23.89
N TRP A 165 -0.30 -12.70 23.93
CA TRP A 165 -0.60 -11.86 22.77
C TRP A 165 0.55 -10.93 22.42
N LEU A 166 1.17 -10.30 23.42
CA LEU A 166 2.36 -9.49 23.22
C LEU A 166 3.55 -10.32 22.71
N LEU A 167 3.71 -11.56 23.19
CA LEU A 167 4.72 -12.49 22.68
C LEU A 167 4.48 -12.81 21.20
N ALA A 168 3.23 -13.08 20.80
CA ALA A 168 2.91 -13.31 19.40
C ALA A 168 3.26 -12.10 18.52
N CYS A 169 2.93 -10.88 18.98
CA CYS A 169 3.34 -9.65 18.30
C CYS A 169 4.89 -9.51 18.26
N ALA A 170 5.57 -9.80 19.37
CA ALA A 170 7.03 -9.74 19.45
C ALA A 170 7.72 -10.72 18.50
N VAL A 171 7.17 -11.93 18.33
CA VAL A 171 7.64 -12.92 17.35
C VAL A 171 7.47 -12.39 15.93
N LEU A 172 6.32 -11.78 15.61
CA LEU A 172 6.12 -11.17 14.29
C LEU A 172 7.08 -10.00 14.03
N ILE A 173 7.37 -9.18 15.04
CA ILE A 173 8.38 -8.12 14.96
C ILE A 173 9.77 -8.73 14.73
N ALA A 174 10.10 -9.83 15.40
CA ALA A 174 11.37 -10.52 15.24
C ALA A 174 11.57 -11.09 13.81
N CYS A 175 10.48 -11.36 13.08
CA CYS A 175 10.53 -11.78 11.69
C CYS A 175 10.81 -10.65 10.69
N ILE A 176 10.74 -9.37 11.09
CA ILE A 176 10.90 -8.22 10.16
C ILE A 176 12.26 -8.24 9.43
N PRO A 177 13.41 -8.42 10.09
CA PRO A 177 14.70 -8.49 9.40
C PRO A 177 14.79 -9.65 8.40
N LEU A 178 14.19 -10.81 8.74
CA LEU A 178 14.12 -11.97 7.85
C LEU A 178 13.30 -11.65 6.59
N ILE A 179 12.14 -11.01 6.74
CA ILE A 179 11.33 -10.55 5.61
C ILE A 179 12.15 -9.60 4.72
N GLY A 180 12.90 -8.67 5.33
CA GLY A 180 13.79 -7.76 4.61
C GLY A 180 14.88 -8.44 3.78
N SER A 181 15.39 -9.59 4.23
CA SER A 181 16.41 -10.36 3.51
C SER A 181 15.90 -11.05 2.24
N VAL A 182 14.59 -11.28 2.16
CA VAL A 182 13.90 -12.01 1.08
C VAL A 182 13.14 -11.06 0.13
N LEU A 183 12.75 -9.88 0.64
CA LEU A 183 11.87 -8.95 -0.04
C LEU A 183 12.38 -8.47 -1.41
N PRO A 184 13.65 -8.07 -1.61
CA PRO A 184 14.10 -7.55 -2.90
C PRO A 184 14.00 -8.55 -4.04
N GLU A 185 14.47 -9.78 -3.85
CA GLU A 185 14.39 -10.83 -4.87
C GLU A 185 12.92 -11.19 -5.17
N SER A 186 12.09 -11.26 -4.13
CA SER A 186 10.67 -11.59 -4.30
C SER A 186 9.91 -10.51 -5.07
N LEU A 187 10.30 -9.23 -4.93
CA LEU A 187 9.73 -8.12 -5.69
C LEU A 187 10.19 -8.15 -7.16
N ALA A 188 11.50 -8.32 -7.39
CA ALA A 188 12.08 -8.40 -8.73
C ALA A 188 11.47 -9.55 -9.57
N LEU A 189 11.28 -10.72 -8.95
CA LEU A 189 10.68 -11.89 -9.62
C LEU A 189 9.15 -11.85 -9.67
N GLY A 190 8.51 -10.97 -8.91
CA GLY A 190 7.04 -10.91 -8.78
C GLY A 190 6.42 -12.16 -8.13
N LYS A 191 7.22 -12.99 -7.46
CA LYS A 191 6.81 -14.21 -6.73
C LYS A 191 7.66 -14.37 -5.48
N LEU A 192 7.13 -15.04 -4.46
CA LEU A 192 7.91 -15.36 -3.27
C LEU A 192 9.07 -16.28 -3.67
N SER A 193 10.30 -15.83 -3.46
CA SER A 193 11.52 -16.60 -3.73
C SER A 193 12.47 -16.49 -2.55
N ILE A 194 12.99 -17.63 -2.10
CA ILE A 194 13.91 -17.73 -0.95
C ILE A 194 15.31 -18.19 -1.42
N SER A 195 15.50 -18.35 -2.74
CA SER A 195 16.73 -18.87 -3.34
C SER A 195 17.97 -18.04 -3.02
N ASN A 196 17.87 -16.72 -3.08
CA ASN A 196 18.96 -15.80 -2.77
C ASN A 196 18.64 -14.99 -1.51
N MET A 197 18.20 -15.68 -0.44
CA MET A 197 18.09 -15.06 0.87
C MET A 197 19.45 -14.47 1.27
N ARG A 198 19.48 -13.16 1.50
CA ARG A 198 20.70 -12.49 1.97
C ARG A 198 21.09 -13.04 3.33
N SER A 199 22.39 -13.27 3.53
CA SER A 199 22.94 -13.69 4.81
C SER A 199 22.54 -12.72 5.92
N ILE A 200 21.97 -13.25 7.00
CA ILE A 200 21.56 -12.49 8.18
C ILE A 200 22.80 -11.91 8.85
N ASP A 201 22.92 -10.58 8.85
CA ASP A 201 24.03 -9.89 9.50
C ASP A 201 23.82 -9.80 11.03
N LYS A 202 24.88 -9.46 11.76
CA LYS A 202 24.79 -9.30 13.23
C LYS A 202 23.76 -8.25 13.62
N ALA A 203 23.56 -7.21 12.79
CA ALA A 203 22.54 -6.20 13.02
C ALA A 203 21.13 -6.80 12.94
N ALA A 204 20.81 -7.59 11.91
CA ALA A 204 19.53 -8.29 11.81
C ALA A 204 19.24 -9.15 13.04
N LEU A 205 20.25 -9.86 13.56
CA LEU A 205 20.09 -10.66 14.78
C LEU A 205 19.73 -9.80 16.00
N VAL A 206 20.33 -8.62 16.15
CA VAL A 206 19.99 -7.68 17.23
C VAL A 206 18.54 -7.21 17.11
N TYR A 207 18.11 -6.80 15.91
CA TYR A 207 16.73 -6.37 15.67
C TYR A 207 15.71 -7.52 15.84
N ALA A 208 16.09 -8.76 15.52
CA ALA A 208 15.25 -9.93 15.74
C ALA A 208 15.16 -10.32 17.23
N ALA A 209 16.26 -10.20 17.99
CA ALA A 209 16.30 -10.56 19.40
C ALA A 209 15.64 -9.51 20.32
N ALA A 210 15.73 -8.22 19.97
CA ALA A 210 15.21 -7.10 20.77
C ALA A 210 13.74 -7.25 21.22
N PRO A 211 12.75 -7.53 20.35
CA PRO A 211 11.35 -7.66 20.79
C PRO A 211 11.14 -8.84 21.75
N LEU A 212 11.89 -9.94 21.58
CA LEU A 212 11.84 -11.08 22.49
C LEU A 212 12.42 -10.73 23.87
N ALA A 213 13.55 -10.01 23.89
CA ALA A 213 14.16 -9.51 25.12
C ALA A 213 13.21 -8.56 25.86
N VAL A 214 12.47 -7.70 25.16
CA VAL A 214 11.44 -6.82 25.76
C VAL A 214 10.38 -7.65 26.48
N ILE A 215 9.87 -8.72 25.87
CA ILE A 215 8.85 -9.56 26.51
C ILE A 215 9.36 -10.29 27.76
N VAL A 216 10.63 -10.67 27.77
CA VAL A 216 11.24 -11.40 28.89
C VAL A 216 11.62 -10.47 30.04
N LEU A 217 12.25 -9.33 29.73
CA LEU A 217 12.92 -8.45 30.69
C LEU A 217 12.10 -7.23 31.10
N ALA A 218 11.24 -6.71 30.22
CA ALA A 218 10.50 -5.49 30.51
C ALA A 218 9.34 -5.74 31.49
N ARG A 219 9.08 -4.73 32.34
CA ARG A 219 7.86 -4.70 33.15
C ARG A 219 6.63 -4.65 32.22
N ARG A 220 5.53 -5.30 32.62
CA ARG A 220 4.30 -5.41 31.83
C ARG A 220 3.78 -4.06 31.29
N SER A 221 3.85 -3.00 32.11
CA SER A 221 3.42 -1.66 31.73
C SER A 221 4.26 -1.02 30.61
N TRP A 222 5.53 -1.43 30.48
CA TRP A 222 6.46 -0.91 29.48
C TRP A 222 6.59 -1.82 28.25
N ALA A 223 6.10 -3.06 28.31
CA ALA A 223 6.27 -4.02 27.21
C ALA A 223 5.65 -3.53 25.89
N ALA A 224 4.41 -3.02 25.92
CA ALA A 224 3.74 -2.51 24.72
C ALA A 224 4.46 -1.30 24.07
N PRO A 225 4.78 -0.20 24.80
CA PRO A 225 5.49 0.93 24.18
C PRO A 225 6.91 0.55 23.72
N LEU A 226 7.63 -0.33 24.44
CA LEU A 226 8.93 -0.82 23.99
C LEU A 226 8.84 -1.65 22.71
N LEU A 227 7.80 -2.48 22.53
CA LEU A 227 7.57 -3.19 21.27
C LEU A 227 7.28 -2.22 20.12
N VAL A 228 6.56 -1.13 20.35
CA VAL A 228 6.38 -0.08 19.33
C VAL A 228 7.73 0.51 18.92
N LEU A 229 8.62 0.78 19.87
CA LEU A 229 9.98 1.22 19.56
C LEU A 229 10.76 0.16 18.76
N CYS A 230 10.60 -1.13 19.07
CA CYS A 230 11.19 -2.21 18.26
C CYS A 230 10.68 -2.21 16.81
N VAL A 231 9.40 -1.92 16.58
CA VAL A 231 8.83 -1.80 15.22
C VAL A 231 9.47 -0.62 14.48
N VAL A 232 9.53 0.55 15.12
CA VAL A 232 10.15 1.75 14.51
C VAL A 232 11.62 1.49 14.18
N ALA A 233 12.36 0.91 15.12
CA ALA A 233 13.78 0.58 14.95
C ALA A 233 13.99 -0.46 13.82
N SER A 234 13.13 -1.48 13.74
CA SER A 234 13.16 -2.48 12.65
C SER A 234 12.81 -1.85 11.29
N GLY A 235 11.90 -0.88 11.25
CA GLY A 235 11.59 -0.12 10.04
C GLY A 235 12.76 0.74 9.56
N ILE A 236 13.49 1.37 10.49
CA ILE A 236 14.73 2.10 10.18
C ILE A 236 15.79 1.13 9.63
N TYR A 237 15.96 -0.03 10.26
CA TYR A 237 16.86 -1.08 9.78
C TYR A 237 16.50 -1.53 8.35
N LEU A 238 15.23 -1.83 8.07
CA LEU A 238 14.79 -2.20 6.72
C LEU A 238 15.09 -1.10 5.70
N LYS A 239 14.87 0.16 6.07
CA LYS A 239 15.20 1.29 5.18
C LYS A 239 16.71 1.36 4.91
N ALA A 240 17.55 1.11 5.92
CA ALA A 240 19.00 1.13 5.74
C ALA A 240 19.52 -0.09 4.95
N ALA A 241 18.97 -1.27 5.21
CA ALA A 241 19.48 -2.55 4.68
C ALA A 241 18.85 -2.98 3.35
N CYS A 242 17.56 -2.73 3.15
CA CYS A 242 16.80 -3.21 1.98
C CYS A 242 16.68 -2.15 0.88
N TYR A 243 16.45 -0.88 1.22
CA TYR A 243 16.16 0.14 0.21
C TYR A 243 17.32 0.39 -0.76
N PRO A 244 18.61 0.35 -0.37
CA PRO A 244 19.69 0.47 -1.33
C PRO A 244 19.71 -0.64 -2.38
N VAL A 245 19.25 -1.85 -2.03
CA VAL A 245 19.13 -2.97 -2.96
C VAL A 245 17.95 -2.76 -3.90
N LEU A 246 16.79 -2.36 -3.36
CA LEU A 246 15.60 -2.02 -4.14
C LEU A 246 15.85 -0.84 -5.09
N ASP A 247 16.64 0.16 -4.66
CA ASP A 247 16.97 1.32 -5.50
C ASP A 247 17.82 0.94 -6.72
N ARG A 248 18.58 -0.16 -6.64
CA ARG A 248 19.35 -0.68 -7.78
C ARG A 248 18.53 -1.60 -8.67
N SER A 249 17.73 -2.48 -8.07
CA SER A 249 17.07 -3.60 -8.79
C SER A 249 15.65 -3.29 -9.28
N ASP A 250 14.90 -2.45 -8.57
CA ASP A 250 13.45 -2.26 -8.78
C ASP A 250 13.04 -0.78 -8.92
N SER A 251 14.00 0.15 -8.94
CA SER A 251 13.74 1.60 -8.98
C SER A 251 14.26 2.22 -10.27
N ALA A 252 13.38 2.90 -10.99
CA ALA A 252 13.75 3.70 -12.16
C ALA A 252 14.79 4.78 -11.86
N ARG A 253 14.91 5.22 -10.60
CA ARG A 253 15.89 6.23 -10.18
C ARG A 253 17.33 5.74 -10.31
N GLY A 254 17.58 4.48 -9.90
CA GLY A 254 18.91 3.89 -9.96
C GLY A 254 19.37 3.80 -11.41
N LEU A 255 18.55 3.16 -12.24
CA LEU A 255 18.79 3.03 -13.67
C LEU A 255 18.94 4.40 -14.35
N TRP A 256 18.08 5.37 -14.05
CA TRP A 256 18.15 6.71 -14.66
C TRP A 256 19.53 7.35 -14.49
N ARG A 257 20.14 7.26 -13.30
CA ARG A 257 21.49 7.81 -13.05
C ARG A 257 22.58 7.16 -13.89
N GLU A 258 22.37 5.93 -14.34
CA GLU A 258 23.31 5.21 -15.21
C GLU A 258 23.12 5.61 -16.68
N ILE A 259 21.89 5.88 -17.10
CA ILE A 259 21.53 6.10 -18.51
C ILE A 259 21.26 7.56 -18.88
N GLU A 260 21.29 8.49 -17.93
CA GLU A 260 20.97 9.91 -18.19
C GLU A 260 21.87 10.53 -19.27
N GLY A 261 23.14 10.12 -19.32
CA GLY A 261 24.11 10.56 -20.32
C GLY A 261 23.79 10.13 -21.76
N ILE A 262 23.04 9.05 -21.95
CA ILE A 262 22.62 8.53 -23.27
C ILE A 262 21.12 8.73 -23.54
N SER A 263 20.41 9.43 -22.65
CA SER A 263 18.94 9.55 -22.66
C SER A 263 18.35 10.27 -23.89
N ALA A 264 19.17 11.05 -24.60
CA ALA A 264 18.78 11.70 -25.86
C ALA A 264 18.78 10.73 -27.04
N GLU A 265 19.61 9.69 -26.98
CA GLU A 265 19.80 8.68 -28.03
C GLU A 265 19.06 7.37 -27.72
N LEU A 266 18.20 7.38 -26.69
CA LEU A 266 17.47 6.23 -26.18
C LEU A 266 16.07 6.16 -26.78
N CYS A 267 15.63 4.95 -27.13
CA CYS A 267 14.26 4.67 -27.53
C CYS A 267 13.67 3.47 -26.79
N ASP A 268 12.35 3.47 -26.63
CA ASP A 268 11.61 2.38 -25.99
C ASP A 268 11.29 1.26 -26.99
N ALA A 269 11.77 0.04 -26.71
CA ALA A 269 11.55 -1.18 -27.48
C ALA A 269 10.62 -2.19 -26.78
N GLY A 270 9.76 -1.71 -25.87
CA GLY A 270 8.80 -2.55 -25.14
C GLY A 270 9.13 -2.68 -23.66
N THR A 271 9.42 -1.56 -23.02
CA THR A 271 9.70 -1.47 -21.59
C THR A 271 8.41 -1.63 -20.79
N ASN A 272 8.51 -2.32 -19.66
CA ASN A 272 7.39 -2.49 -18.75
C ASN A 272 6.89 -1.11 -18.25
N ARG A 273 5.56 -0.99 -18.18
CA ARG A 273 4.82 0.17 -17.65
C ARG A 273 5.42 0.74 -16.35
N ASP A 274 5.82 -0.12 -15.42
CA ASP A 274 6.30 0.30 -14.10
C ASP A 274 7.64 1.06 -14.21
N TRP A 275 8.50 0.67 -15.15
CA TRP A 275 9.79 1.31 -15.41
C TRP A 275 9.65 2.56 -16.27
N ILE A 276 8.90 2.48 -17.37
CA ILE A 276 8.82 3.57 -18.34
C ILE A 276 8.20 4.85 -17.74
N TYR A 277 7.23 4.73 -16.83
CA TYR A 277 6.69 5.90 -16.13
C TYR A 277 7.71 6.58 -15.23
N GLY A 278 8.50 5.79 -14.50
CA GLY A 278 9.55 6.32 -13.63
C GLY A 278 10.66 6.99 -14.45
N LEU A 279 11.09 6.37 -15.55
CA LEU A 279 12.11 6.93 -16.43
C LEU A 279 11.63 8.21 -17.12
N ASN A 280 10.39 8.24 -17.62
CA ASN A 280 9.79 9.45 -18.19
C ASN A 280 9.69 10.58 -17.17
N PHE A 281 9.39 10.26 -15.91
CA PHE A 281 9.37 11.23 -14.81
C PHE A 281 10.75 11.86 -14.58
N TYR A 282 11.81 11.04 -14.48
CA TYR A 282 13.18 11.55 -14.28
C TYR A 282 13.75 12.29 -15.50
N ARG A 283 13.39 11.84 -16.71
CA ARG A 283 13.75 12.50 -17.97
C ARG A 283 13.01 13.82 -18.20
N GLY A 284 11.86 14.02 -17.52
CA GLY A 284 10.96 15.16 -17.75
C GLY A 284 10.21 15.13 -19.09
N SER A 285 10.38 14.07 -19.88
CA SER A 285 9.74 13.90 -21.19
C SER A 285 9.64 12.42 -21.56
N ALA A 286 8.64 12.06 -22.35
CA ALA A 286 8.42 10.68 -22.78
C ALA A 286 9.56 10.17 -23.68
N ILE A 287 10.13 9.02 -23.34
CA ILE A 287 11.08 8.30 -24.21
C ILE A 287 10.32 7.87 -25.47
N PRO A 288 10.80 8.22 -26.67
CA PRO A 288 10.11 7.89 -27.91
C PRO A 288 10.20 6.40 -28.22
N GLU A 289 9.19 5.85 -28.89
CA GLU A 289 9.23 4.46 -29.37
C GLU A 289 10.31 4.30 -30.46
N CYS A 290 11.02 3.16 -30.45
CA CYS A 290 12.12 2.91 -31.40
C CYS A 290 11.70 2.93 -32.89
N ARG A 291 10.41 2.72 -33.19
CA ARG A 291 9.89 2.84 -34.57
C ARG A 291 9.89 4.29 -35.09
N SER A 292 9.93 5.25 -34.18
CA SER A 292 9.72 6.68 -34.48
C SER A 292 10.97 7.54 -34.33
N SER A 293 12.10 6.97 -33.88
CA SER A 293 13.30 7.73 -33.52
C SER A 293 14.57 7.20 -34.18
N ALA A 294 15.50 8.12 -34.49
CA ALA A 294 16.85 7.77 -34.93
C ALA A 294 17.77 7.49 -33.72
N ALA A 295 17.31 6.64 -32.80
CA ALA A 295 18.05 6.27 -31.59
C ALA A 295 19.23 5.33 -31.89
N HIS A 296 20.25 5.40 -31.04
CA HIS A 296 21.41 4.50 -31.05
C HIS A 296 21.32 3.43 -29.97
N PHE A 297 20.48 3.63 -28.95
CA PHE A 297 20.27 2.69 -27.87
C PHE A 297 18.78 2.36 -27.74
N GLU A 298 18.47 1.09 -27.51
CA GLU A 298 17.11 0.66 -27.15
C GLU A 298 17.06 0.21 -25.69
N ILE A 299 15.97 0.55 -25.00
CA ILE A 299 15.63 0.03 -23.68
C ILE A 299 14.48 -0.97 -23.79
N ARG A 300 14.64 -2.13 -23.16
CA ARG A 300 13.65 -3.22 -23.20
C ARG A 300 13.58 -3.95 -21.86
N SER A 301 12.37 -4.30 -21.43
CA SER A 301 12.17 -5.13 -20.24
C SER A 301 12.05 -6.62 -20.59
N SER A 302 12.79 -7.47 -19.88
CA SER A 302 12.60 -8.92 -19.83
C SER A 302 11.74 -9.31 -18.61
N GLY A 303 10.47 -8.89 -18.60
CA GLY A 303 9.53 -9.13 -17.49
C GLY A 303 9.39 -7.95 -16.53
N ARG A 304 9.59 -8.18 -15.22
CA ARG A 304 9.43 -7.17 -14.16
C ARG A 304 10.72 -6.56 -13.63
N GLY A 305 11.85 -7.26 -13.79
CA GLY A 305 13.15 -6.76 -13.33
C GLY A 305 13.62 -5.53 -14.11
N GLN A 306 14.80 -5.04 -13.74
CA GLN A 306 15.46 -3.91 -14.39
C GLN A 306 15.58 -4.12 -15.91
N PRO A 307 15.15 -3.15 -16.74
CA PRO A 307 15.27 -3.25 -18.18
C PRO A 307 16.73 -3.16 -18.62
N GLU A 308 17.03 -3.82 -19.74
CA GLU A 308 18.35 -3.81 -20.37
C GLU A 308 18.43 -2.69 -21.40
N VAL A 309 19.60 -2.04 -21.47
CA VAL A 309 19.92 -1.06 -22.50
C VAL A 309 20.94 -1.69 -23.45
N THR A 310 20.59 -1.73 -24.74
CA THR A 310 21.44 -2.34 -25.77
C THR A 310 21.69 -1.35 -26.90
N GLY A 311 22.90 -1.40 -27.47
CA GLY A 311 23.24 -0.59 -28.64
C GLY A 311 22.62 -1.16 -29.91
N LEU A 312 21.95 -0.32 -30.69
CA LEU A 312 21.39 -0.65 -31.98
C LEU A 312 22.53 -0.73 -33.03
N GLN A 313 22.98 -1.94 -33.34
CA GLN A 313 23.80 -2.15 -34.54
C GLN A 313 22.92 -1.99 -35.78
N ARG A 314 22.91 -0.81 -36.40
CA ARG A 314 22.35 -0.68 -37.74
C ARG A 314 23.25 -1.46 -38.68
N SER A 315 22.78 -2.62 -39.17
CA SER A 315 23.39 -3.24 -40.33
C SER A 315 23.35 -2.20 -41.45
N THR A 316 24.51 -1.76 -41.90
CA THR A 316 24.68 -1.02 -43.15
C THR A 316 24.27 -1.94 -44.30
N GLY A 317 22.97 -2.12 -44.48
CA GLY A 317 22.38 -2.74 -45.65
C GLY A 317 22.69 -1.85 -46.85
N THR A 318 23.80 -2.16 -47.50
CA THR A 318 24.10 -1.71 -48.84
C THR A 318 23.01 -2.29 -49.73
N SER A 319 21.99 -1.48 -50.02
CA SER A 319 21.06 -1.77 -51.09
C SER A 319 21.86 -1.81 -52.39
N PRO A 320 21.81 -2.87 -53.20
CA PRO A 320 22.33 -2.77 -54.56
C PRO A 320 21.45 -1.74 -55.29
N ALA A 321 22.09 -0.69 -55.79
CA ALA A 321 21.49 0.30 -56.67
C ALA A 321 21.06 -0.37 -57.99
N PRO A 322 20.10 0.23 -58.72
CA PRO A 322 19.10 -0.45 -59.55
C PRO A 322 19.61 -1.19 -60.78
#